data_AF-A0A412LIR0-F1
#
_entry.id   AF-A0A412LIR0-F1
#
_cell.length_a   1.000
_cell.length_b   1.000
_cell.length_c   1.000
_cell.angle_alpha   90.00
_cell.angle_beta   90.00
_cell.angle_gamma   90.00
#
_symmetry.space_group_name_H-M   'P 1'
#
loop_
_entity.id
_entity.type
_entity.pdbx_description
1 polymer ?
#
loop_
_entity_poly.entity_id
_entity_poly.type
_entity_poly.pdbx_seq_one_letter_code
_entity_poly.pdbx_strand_id
1 'polypeptide(L)'
;MLNYVRYTDAFCALAEQYISECIAKRKEILDADKDTANETALPNFKALVEDVLSEEADENGLCFSCWGVTDNYDSDRPFVCKQTDTGKEIVLDAA
;
A
#
# COMPACT_ATOMS: atom_id res chain seq x y z
N MET A 1 2.86 -24.89 -3.54
CA MET A 1 3.80 -24.58 -2.44
C MET A 1 3.20 -23.38 -1.74
N LEU A 2 2.91 -23.45 -0.43
CA LEU A 2 2.49 -22.26 0.31
C LEU A 2 3.76 -21.45 0.59
N ASN A 3 3.92 -20.32 -0.09
CA ASN A 3 5.02 -19.40 0.21
C ASN A 3 4.68 -18.69 1.53
N TYR A 4 5.57 -18.77 2.51
CA TYR A 4 5.43 -17.99 3.74
C TYR A 4 5.78 -16.53 3.43
N VAL A 5 4.92 -15.60 3.85
CA VAL A 5 5.18 -14.17 3.71
C VAL A 5 5.74 -13.64 5.03
N ARG A 6 6.90 -12.98 4.96
CA ARG A 6 7.55 -12.31 6.09
C ARG A 6 7.58 -10.81 5.83
N TYR A 7 7.28 -10.03 6.86
CA TYR A 7 7.37 -8.57 6.85
C TYR A 7 8.57 -8.14 7.70
N THR A 8 9.39 -7.22 7.20
CA THR A 8 10.40 -6.55 8.04
C THR A 8 9.75 -5.49 8.92
N ASP A 9 10.42 -5.07 9.99
CA ASP A 9 9.96 -3.94 10.81
C ASP A 9 9.88 -2.65 9.97
N ALA A 10 10.78 -2.49 8.99
CA ALA A 10 10.78 -1.35 8.08
C ALA A 10 9.55 -1.36 7.14
N PHE A 11 9.16 -2.53 6.62
CA PHE A 11 7.91 -2.67 5.86
C PHE A 11 6.69 -2.33 6.71
N CYS A 12 6.63 -2.83 7.95
CA CYS A 12 5.53 -2.52 8.86
C CYS A 12 5.41 -1.02 9.12
N ALA A 13 6.52 -0.35 9.41
CA ALA A 13 6.55 1.10 9.61
C ALA A 13 6.14 1.88 8.35
N LEU A 14 6.60 1.45 7.17
CA LEU A 14 6.23 2.05 5.89
C LEU A 14 4.72 1.90 5.62
N ALA A 15 4.15 0.73 5.87
CA ALA A 15 2.71 0.48 5.70
C ALA A 15 1.87 1.33 6.67
N GLU A 16 2.29 1.43 7.94
CA GLU A 16 1.62 2.30 8.92
C GLU A 16 1.67 3.78 8.52
N GLN A 17 2.82 4.24 8.03
CA GLN A 17 2.96 5.60 7.50
C GLN A 17 2.02 5.83 6.31
N TYR A 18 2.00 4.92 5.33
CA TYR A 18 1.15 5.04 4.15
C TYR A 18 -0.34 5.12 4.52
N ILE A 19 -0.81 4.22 5.39
CA ILE A 19 -2.20 4.23 5.89
C ILE A 19 -2.50 5.57 6.58
N SER A 20 -1.59 6.08 7.39
CA SER A 20 -1.74 7.36 8.08
C SER A 20 -1.83 8.53 7.10
N GLU A 21 -1.06 8.50 6.03
CA GLU A 21 -1.12 9.49 4.95
C GLU A 21 -2.46 9.43 4.20
N CYS A 22 -2.97 8.23 3.88
CA CYS A 22 -4.30 8.07 3.29
C CYS A 22 -5.41 8.62 4.21
N ILE A 23 -5.33 8.37 5.52
CA ILE A 23 -6.27 8.92 6.51
C ILE A 23 -6.21 10.44 6.53
N ALA A 24 -5.00 11.01 6.58
CA ALA A 24 -4.78 12.45 6.61
C ALA A 24 -5.30 13.12 5.34
N LYS A 25 -5.05 12.52 4.16
CA LYS A 25 -5.53 13.03 2.89
C LYS A 25 -7.05 13.01 2.78
N ARG A 26 -7.70 11.92 3.21
CA ARG A 26 -9.17 11.84 3.23
C ARG A 26 -9.75 12.96 4.09
N LYS A 27 -9.13 13.22 5.25
CA LYS A 27 -9.53 14.33 6.11
C LYS A 27 -9.38 15.68 5.41
N GLU A 28 -8.27 15.95 4.74
CA GLU A 28 -8.05 17.19 3.98
C GLU A 28 -9.14 17.42 2.93
N ILE A 29 -9.50 16.37 2.19
CA ILE A 29 -10.51 16.44 1.12
C ILE A 29 -11.91 16.72 1.68
N LEU A 30 -12.29 15.99 2.76
CA LEU A 30 -13.58 16.17 3.43
C LEU A 30 -13.69 17.53 4.12
N ASP A 31 -12.63 17.98 4.80
CA ASP A 31 -12.59 19.30 5.45
C ASP A 31 -12.69 20.45 4.42
N ALA A 32 -12.27 20.20 3.16
CA ALA A 32 -12.34 21.16 2.07
C ALA A 32 -13.66 21.12 1.27
N ASP A 33 -14.58 20.20 1.61
CA ASP A 33 -15.85 19.97 0.90
C ASP A 33 -15.67 19.76 -0.62
N LYS A 34 -14.56 19.10 -1.00
CA LYS A 34 -14.16 18.92 -2.40
C LYS A 34 -14.66 17.64 -3.05
N ASP A 35 -15.11 16.66 -2.27
CA ASP A 35 -15.41 15.31 -2.75
C ASP A 35 -16.27 14.49 -1.76
N THR A 36 -16.81 13.36 -2.21
CA THR A 36 -17.48 12.31 -1.42
C THR A 36 -16.49 11.22 -0.97
N ALA A 37 -15.28 11.62 -0.54
CA ALA A 37 -14.19 10.72 -0.12
C ALA A 37 -14.54 9.81 1.08
N ASN A 38 -15.64 10.09 1.79
CA ASN A 38 -16.16 9.28 2.88
C ASN A 38 -16.80 7.96 2.39
N GLU A 39 -17.11 7.86 1.09
CA GLU A 39 -17.64 6.64 0.47
C GLU A 39 -16.53 5.68 0.00
N THR A 40 -15.28 6.14 -0.04
CA THR A 40 -14.11 5.34 -0.43
C THR A 40 -13.49 4.64 0.78
N ALA A 41 -13.25 3.33 0.64
CA ALA A 41 -12.57 2.54 1.67
C ALA A 41 -11.08 2.90 1.72
N LEU A 42 -10.57 3.17 2.93
CA LEU A 42 -9.13 3.34 3.15
C LEU A 42 -8.41 2.00 3.19
N PRO A 43 -7.11 1.97 2.85
CA PRO A 43 -6.31 0.76 2.99
C PRO A 43 -6.22 0.36 4.46
N ASN A 44 -6.18 -0.95 4.69
CA ASN A 44 -5.67 -1.52 5.92
C ASN A 44 -4.43 -2.37 5.59
N PHE A 45 -3.68 -2.78 6.62
CA PHE A 45 -2.43 -3.50 6.43
C PHE A 45 -2.59 -4.77 5.58
N LYS A 46 -3.65 -5.55 5.83
CA LYS A 46 -3.92 -6.78 5.07
C LYS A 46 -4.17 -6.46 3.59
N ALA A 47 -4.99 -5.45 3.31
CA ALA A 47 -5.33 -5.08 1.95
C ALA A 47 -4.10 -4.58 1.17
N LEU A 48 -3.20 -3.81 1.82
CA LEU A 48 -1.94 -3.40 1.20
C LEU A 48 -1.05 -4.60 0.83
N VAL A 49 -0.94 -5.58 1.74
CA VAL A 49 -0.16 -6.79 1.47
C VAL A 49 -0.77 -7.60 0.33
N GLU A 50 -2.09 -7.78 0.33
CA GLU A 50 -2.79 -8.50 -0.76
C GLU A 50 -2.59 -7.81 -2.11
N ASP A 51 -2.64 -6.47 -2.15
CA ASP A 51 -2.43 -5.67 -3.36
C ASP A 51 -0.98 -5.84 -3.89
N VAL A 52 0.02 -5.63 -3.03
CA VAL A 52 1.44 -5.81 -3.34
C VAL A 52 1.75 -7.22 -3.87
N LEU A 53 1.16 -8.25 -3.26
CA LEU A 53 1.40 -9.65 -3.65
C LEU A 53 0.62 -10.05 -4.91
N SER A 54 -0.41 -9.29 -5.29
CA SER A 54 -1.16 -9.53 -6.52
C SER A 54 -0.45 -8.96 -7.76
N GLU A 55 0.41 -7.96 -7.55
CA GLU A 55 1.23 -7.35 -8.59
C GLU A 55 2.57 -8.08 -8.72
N GLU A 56 3.09 -8.15 -9.95
CA GLU A 56 4.42 -8.70 -10.19
C GLU A 56 5.47 -7.63 -9.87
N ALA A 57 6.44 -7.97 -9.02
CA ALA A 57 7.57 -7.09 -8.72
C ALA A 57 8.41 -6.84 -9.99
N ASP A 58 8.99 -5.64 -10.10
CA ASP A 58 9.87 -5.32 -11.23
C ASP A 58 11.22 -6.07 -11.18
N GLU A 59 12.10 -5.80 -12.15
CA GLU A 59 13.42 -6.44 -12.24
C GLU A 59 14.34 -6.19 -11.02
N ASN A 60 14.04 -5.16 -10.22
CA ASN A 60 14.76 -4.82 -8.99
C ASN A 60 14.04 -5.33 -7.73
N GLY A 61 12.90 -6.01 -7.90
CA GLY A 61 12.03 -6.46 -6.83
C GLY A 61 11.17 -5.34 -6.24
N LEU A 62 10.95 -4.23 -6.95
CA LEU A 62 10.06 -3.18 -6.47
C LEU A 62 8.60 -3.49 -6.83
N CYS A 63 7.71 -3.37 -5.85
CA CYS A 63 6.28 -3.44 -6.03
C CYS A 63 5.67 -2.05 -5.87
N PHE A 64 4.72 -1.71 -6.73
CA PHE A 64 4.04 -0.43 -6.74
C PHE A 64 2.54 -0.68 -6.53
N SER A 65 1.98 -0.08 -5.49
CA SER A 65 0.55 -0.08 -5.21
C SER A 65 0.08 1.37 -5.13
N CYS A 66 -1.11 1.65 -5.63
CA CYS A 66 -1.70 2.99 -5.55
C CYS A 66 -3.11 2.88 -4.99
N TRP A 67 -3.30 3.32 -3.76
CA TRP A 67 -4.62 3.33 -3.13
C TRP A 67 -5.34 4.65 -3.38
N GLY A 68 -6.51 4.59 -4.02
CA GLY A 68 -7.39 5.74 -4.19
C GLY A 68 -7.99 6.17 -2.86
N VAL A 69 -7.70 7.40 -2.42
CA VAL A 69 -8.34 8.01 -1.24
C VAL A 69 -9.75 8.52 -1.59
N THR A 70 -10.02 8.71 -2.87
CA THR A 70 -11.28 9.09 -3.50
C THR A 70 -11.58 8.18 -4.69
N ASP A 71 -12.82 8.16 -5.15
CA ASP A 71 -13.21 7.53 -6.43
C ASP A 71 -12.87 8.41 -7.65
N ASN A 72 -12.52 9.68 -7.40
CA ASN A 72 -11.86 10.52 -8.39
C ASN A 72 -10.45 9.97 -8.67
N TYR A 73 -10.08 9.82 -9.95
CA TYR A 73 -8.91 9.06 -10.46
C TYR A 73 -7.51 9.58 -10.04
N ASP A 74 -7.41 10.42 -9.01
CA ASP A 74 -6.17 11.02 -8.53
C ASP A 74 -5.62 10.26 -7.30
N SER A 75 -4.85 9.20 -7.55
CA SER A 75 -3.98 8.63 -6.51
C SER A 75 -2.79 9.58 -6.28
N ASP A 76 -2.76 10.27 -5.14
CA ASP A 76 -1.73 11.28 -4.85
C ASP A 76 -0.33 10.68 -4.62
N ARG A 77 -0.25 9.44 -4.08
CA ARG A 77 1.02 8.82 -3.67
C ARG A 77 1.03 7.30 -3.87
N PRO A 78 2.02 6.74 -4.58
CA PRO A 78 2.22 5.31 -4.63
C PRO A 78 2.79 4.79 -3.31
N PHE A 79 2.28 3.65 -2.86
CA PHE A 79 2.97 2.76 -1.94
C PHE A 79 4.03 1.98 -2.73
N VAL A 80 5.29 2.09 -2.30
CA VAL A 80 6.40 1.39 -2.96
C VAL A 80 7.14 0.56 -1.92
N CYS A 81 7.26 -0.74 -2.14
CA CYS A 81 7.99 -1.64 -1.26
C CYS A 81 8.90 -2.57 -2.05
N LYS A 82 9.81 -3.25 -1.37
CA LYS A 82 10.71 -4.23 -1.97
C LYS A 82 10.25 -5.66 -1.65
N GLN A 83 10.03 -6.45 -2.67
CA GLN A 83 9.76 -7.87 -2.61
C GLN A 83 11.00 -8.67 -2.97
N THR A 84 11.34 -9.65 -2.12
CA THR A 84 12.36 -10.66 -2.42
C THR A 84 11.72 -12.04 -2.35
N ASP A 85 11.67 -12.76 -3.48
CA ASP A 85 11.26 -14.16 -3.54
C ASP A 85 12.48 -15.08 -3.53
N THR A 86 12.53 -15.98 -2.56
CA THR A 86 13.61 -16.97 -2.39
C THR A 86 13.23 -18.37 -2.92
N GLY A 87 12.01 -18.53 -3.44
CA GLY A 87 11.39 -19.81 -3.80
C GLY A 87 10.87 -20.62 -2.60
N LYS A 88 11.01 -20.10 -1.37
CA LYS A 88 10.50 -20.71 -0.13
C LYS A 88 9.71 -19.71 0.71
N GLU A 89 10.19 -18.48 0.75
CA GLU A 89 9.56 -17.35 1.41
C GLU A 89 9.56 -16.13 0.50
N ILE A 90 8.53 -15.31 0.67
CA ILE A 90 8.47 -13.95 0.14
C ILE A 90 8.74 -13.00 1.31
N VAL A 91 9.70 -12.10 1.12
CA VAL A 91 10.06 -11.07 2.10
C VAL A 91 9.64 -9.73 1.54
N LEU A 92 8.80 -9.02 2.30
CA LEU A 92 8.45 -7.63 2.02
C LEU A 92 9.26 -6.70 2.93
N ASP A 93 9.94 -5.73 2.32
CA ASP A 93 10.77 -4.72 2.97
C ASP A 93 10.39 -3.31 2.48
N ALA A 94 10.83 -2.28 3.18
CA ALA A 94 10.71 -0.91 2.67
C ALA A 94 11.59 -0.75 1.40
N ALA A 95 11.08 0.00 0.41
CA ALA A 95 11.82 0.33 -0.81
C ALA A 95 12.93 1.37 -0.58
#